data_AF-A0A2M3ZIN9-F1
#
_entry.id   AF-A0A2M3ZIN9-F1
#
_cell.length_a   1.000
_cell.length_b   1.000
_cell.length_c   1.000
_cell.angle_alpha   90.00
_cell.angle_beta   90.00
_cell.angle_gamma   90.00
#
_symmetry.space_group_name_H-M   'P 1'
#
loop_
_entity.id
_entity.type
_entity.pdbx_description
1 polymer ?
#
loop_
_entity_poly.entity_id
_entity_poly.type
_entity_poly.pdbx_seq_one_letter_code
_entity_poly.pdbx_strand_id
1 'polypeptide(L)'
;MKEFGTLLNEIRNSTVMELSGDLHKVALILNNTNRYVRSFDHIIFDGGNEPYIIEIVARLLRFLRRQNYLDEHNKVNELCVTQLRQITMYLFLNTDVSFRYDLSRVVHVKHLLNTAPQLSKCLLLNCIWGLDLDRFLYEIVSYTPLWFSMQFLDQTISSLRYAKPYEVLERTESLVRSICFAICRTDCDWQRIDRNRYVDHQRTLNKMCDHVAELLCFYNTPDSSKFQGWSKVRKHTFFGYVLWHLFKMVLAGLQFSDRRSQPKPLDSSMAMYELVIEPDRYNTPSAPPVSAVYSGPTEQALLKITTCLLNTLETCVMHVSIERFVCWADIDLFTSKETGTLQQLIGESAYRVSELLLNSKTNRQHSVLTHLAQFALRPRTLAEQAATMTLGQLMTKIEESATTTQRMVYLNEFVKRGEQVLGNAECLAVLEQHKALLTGSHVRLMIEYDARDTVGDEMMDEDDVPDERVKLRELILLIVPTLPSRQFHSLVTFTIDTFGTDFDRYKQENFSTSLVAFINRLGSGSSDCAAGRTMQRTTGATLQSLIFQCPTSIFTNLVNFVYDLRDSRSEFCVDAIIAIIERQRPIATRYIWQHLESLLVTDLTICKSKALKYFAQRIYEIELYEREAFYR
;
A
#
# COMPACT_ATOMS: atom_id res chain seq x y z
N MET A 1 -3.96 47.36 12.67
CA MET A 1 -3.25 46.20 12.07
C MET A 1 -3.83 44.85 12.52
N LYS A 2 -3.98 44.56 13.83
CA LYS A 2 -4.68 43.34 14.29
C LYS A 2 -6.12 43.22 13.78
N GLU A 3 -6.89 44.32 13.84
CA GLU A 3 -8.29 44.37 13.38
C GLU A 3 -8.44 44.14 11.86
N PHE A 4 -7.48 44.58 11.06
CA PHE A 4 -7.47 44.37 9.61
C PHE A 4 -7.10 42.92 9.25
N GLY A 5 -6.22 42.29 10.03
CA GLY A 5 -5.90 40.87 9.91
C GLY A 5 -7.04 39.95 10.32
N THR A 6 -7.82 40.32 11.35
CA THR A 6 -9.08 39.61 11.69
C THR A 6 -10.14 39.78 10.61
N LEU A 7 -10.30 40.98 10.04
CA LEU A 7 -11.26 41.23 8.96
C LEU A 7 -10.90 40.47 7.67
N LEU A 8 -9.62 40.44 7.29
CA LEU A 8 -9.14 39.63 6.15
C LEU A 8 -9.29 38.12 6.39
N ASN A 9 -9.10 37.66 7.63
CA ASN A 9 -9.39 36.28 8.00
C ASN A 9 -10.90 35.99 7.99
N GLU A 10 -11.76 36.90 8.45
CA GLU A 10 -13.22 36.76 8.34
C GLU A 10 -13.67 36.66 6.89
N ILE A 11 -13.17 37.53 6.00
CA ILE A 11 -13.46 37.50 4.56
C ILE A 11 -12.95 36.20 3.93
N ARG A 12 -11.73 35.77 4.25
CA ARG A 12 -11.16 34.51 3.74
C ARG A 12 -11.92 33.26 4.23
N ASN A 13 -12.55 33.31 5.41
CA ASN A 13 -13.35 32.21 5.97
C ASN A 13 -14.85 32.31 5.65
N SER A 14 -15.33 33.46 5.14
CA SER A 14 -16.73 33.66 4.76
C SER A 14 -17.18 32.87 3.53
N THR A 15 -16.22 32.32 2.76
CA THR A 15 -16.43 31.63 1.48
C THR A 15 -16.61 30.11 1.60
N VAL A 16 -16.57 29.54 2.81
CA VAL A 16 -16.61 28.07 3.03
C VAL A 16 -17.98 27.48 2.71
N MET A 17 -19.05 28.19 3.06
CA MET A 17 -20.43 27.81 2.77
C MET A 17 -21.26 29.09 2.71
N GLU A 18 -21.81 29.41 1.54
CA GLU A 18 -22.71 30.56 1.34
C GLU A 18 -24.12 30.05 1.02
N LEU A 19 -25.15 30.88 1.26
CA LEU A 19 -26.53 30.57 0.86
C LEU A 19 -26.65 30.59 -0.68
N SER A 20 -26.21 29.50 -1.30
CA SER A 20 -26.20 29.32 -2.75
C SER A 20 -27.61 29.18 -3.31
N GLY A 21 -27.73 29.29 -4.63
CA GLY A 21 -29.00 29.07 -5.34
C GLY A 21 -29.63 27.71 -5.04
N ASP A 22 -28.84 26.69 -4.70
CA ASP A 22 -29.35 25.36 -4.38
C ASP A 22 -29.79 25.24 -2.93
N LEU A 23 -29.05 25.82 -1.98
CA LEU A 23 -29.52 25.88 -0.58
C LEU A 23 -30.83 26.67 -0.48
N HIS A 24 -30.98 27.75 -1.25
CA HIS A 24 -32.24 28.49 -1.33
C HIS A 24 -33.39 27.64 -1.89
N LYS A 25 -33.16 26.83 -2.93
CA LYS A 25 -34.18 25.91 -3.47
C LYS A 25 -34.55 24.84 -2.45
N VAL A 26 -33.59 24.28 -1.71
CA VAL A 26 -33.84 23.32 -0.62
C VAL A 26 -34.69 23.99 0.48
N ALA A 27 -34.32 25.19 0.91
CA ALA A 27 -35.10 25.96 1.88
C ALA A 27 -36.53 26.22 1.40
N LEU A 28 -36.72 26.55 0.12
CA LEU A 28 -38.05 26.76 -0.47
C LEU A 28 -38.88 25.47 -0.50
N ILE A 29 -38.27 24.31 -0.79
CA ILE A 29 -38.94 23.01 -0.72
C ILE A 29 -39.38 22.73 0.72
N LEU A 30 -38.48 22.88 1.69
CA LEU A 30 -38.75 22.64 3.11
C LEU A 30 -39.86 23.56 3.65
N ASN A 31 -39.80 24.86 3.33
CA ASN A 31 -40.84 25.83 3.70
C ASN A 31 -42.21 25.44 3.14
N ASN A 32 -42.26 25.07 1.86
CA ASN A 32 -43.52 24.63 1.25
C ASN A 32 -44.06 23.35 1.88
N THR A 33 -43.21 22.37 2.17
CA THR A 33 -43.67 21.14 2.81
C THR A 33 -44.11 21.35 4.25
N ASN A 34 -43.41 22.19 5.01
CA ASN A 34 -43.79 22.54 6.38
C ASN A 34 -45.18 23.18 6.43
N ARG A 35 -45.53 23.99 5.42
CA ARG A 35 -46.82 24.67 5.33
C ARG A 35 -47.95 23.79 4.78
N TYR A 36 -47.68 22.98 3.76
CA TYR A 36 -48.73 22.33 2.95
C TYR A 36 -48.77 20.81 3.06
N VAL A 37 -47.75 20.16 3.61
CA VAL A 37 -47.75 18.70 3.85
C VAL A 37 -48.08 18.45 5.31
N ARG A 38 -47.21 18.89 6.22
CA ARG A 38 -47.40 18.84 7.67
C ARG A 38 -46.34 19.69 8.36
N SER A 39 -46.70 20.36 9.45
CA SER A 39 -45.73 21.09 10.27
C SER A 39 -44.67 20.14 10.82
N PHE A 40 -43.40 20.53 10.72
CA PHE A 40 -42.25 19.74 11.14
C PHE A 40 -42.22 19.53 12.65
N ASP A 41 -42.75 20.47 13.44
CA ASP A 41 -42.93 20.37 14.89
C ASP A 41 -43.84 19.17 15.29
N HIS A 42 -44.65 18.67 14.36
CA HIS A 42 -45.54 17.53 14.58
C HIS A 42 -44.98 16.20 14.06
N ILE A 43 -43.80 16.19 13.44
CA ILE A 43 -43.15 14.99 12.89
C ILE A 43 -41.99 14.62 13.81
N ILE A 44 -42.28 14.18 15.04
CA ILE A 44 -41.24 13.86 16.04
C ILE A 44 -40.96 12.35 16.19
N PHE A 45 -41.79 11.49 15.58
CA PHE A 45 -41.61 10.04 15.48
C PHE A 45 -42.21 9.51 14.16
N ASP A 46 -41.81 8.31 13.73
CA ASP A 46 -42.23 7.75 12.43
C ASP A 46 -43.71 7.34 12.41
N GLY A 47 -44.21 6.72 13.49
CA GLY A 47 -45.56 6.17 13.59
C GLY A 47 -46.67 7.16 13.21
N GLY A 48 -47.45 6.86 12.18
CA GLY A 48 -48.54 7.73 11.69
C GLY A 48 -48.08 9.01 10.97
N ASN A 49 -46.77 9.20 10.82
CA ASN A 49 -46.17 10.29 10.06
C ASN A 49 -45.56 9.83 8.72
N GLU A 50 -45.54 8.52 8.45
CA GLU A 50 -44.86 7.90 7.31
C GLU A 50 -45.29 8.50 5.96
N PRO A 51 -46.59 8.72 5.67
CA PRO A 51 -47.00 9.30 4.38
C PRO A 51 -46.46 10.72 4.17
N TYR A 52 -46.40 11.52 5.24
CA TYR A 52 -45.90 12.89 5.18
C TYR A 52 -44.38 12.92 5.00
N ILE A 53 -43.66 12.05 5.71
CA ILE A 53 -42.22 11.89 5.57
C ILE A 53 -41.87 11.48 4.12
N ILE A 54 -42.58 10.49 3.57
CA ILE A 54 -42.37 10.02 2.19
C ILE A 54 -42.55 11.16 1.19
N GLU A 55 -43.60 11.98 1.33
CA GLU A 55 -43.84 13.12 0.43
C GLU A 55 -42.75 14.20 0.55
N ILE A 56 -42.28 14.50 1.77
CA ILE A 56 -41.18 15.46 1.99
C ILE A 56 -39.89 14.96 1.31
N VAL A 57 -39.52 13.71 1.57
CA VAL A 57 -38.34 13.06 0.96
C VAL A 57 -38.46 13.03 -0.55
N ALA A 58 -39.63 12.67 -1.11
CA ALA A 58 -39.84 12.59 -2.55
C ALA A 58 -39.64 13.95 -3.24
N ARG A 59 -40.02 15.07 -2.60
CA ARG A 59 -39.81 16.42 -3.16
C ARG A 59 -38.35 16.82 -3.15
N LEU A 60 -37.62 16.52 -2.07
CA LEU A 60 -36.17 16.73 -2.01
C LEU A 60 -35.44 15.85 -3.04
N LEU A 61 -35.81 14.57 -3.12
CA LEU A 61 -35.21 13.63 -4.07
C LEU A 61 -35.41 14.07 -5.53
N ARG A 62 -36.62 14.53 -5.86
CA ARG A 62 -36.93 15.07 -7.18
C ARG A 62 -36.04 16.27 -7.53
N PHE A 63 -35.75 17.13 -6.56
CA PHE A 63 -34.83 18.25 -6.76
C PHE A 63 -33.40 17.77 -7.00
N LEU A 64 -32.88 16.89 -6.15
CA LEU A 64 -31.50 16.38 -6.27
C LEU A 64 -31.28 15.65 -7.60
N ARG A 65 -32.23 14.83 -8.05
CA ARG A 65 -32.16 14.16 -9.36
C ARG A 65 -32.23 15.15 -10.52
N ARG A 66 -33.07 16.18 -10.44
CA ARG A 66 -33.16 17.23 -11.49
C ARG A 66 -31.87 18.06 -11.63
N GLN A 67 -31.09 18.21 -10.56
CA GLN A 67 -29.78 18.87 -10.61
C GLN A 67 -28.63 17.90 -10.96
N ASN A 68 -28.93 16.63 -11.28
CA ASN A 68 -27.95 15.58 -11.52
C ASN A 68 -26.99 15.32 -10.34
N TYR A 69 -27.45 15.58 -9.11
CA TYR A 69 -26.71 15.25 -7.89
C TYR A 69 -26.80 13.77 -7.57
N LEU A 70 -27.97 13.18 -7.86
CA LEU A 70 -28.24 11.75 -7.74
C LEU A 70 -28.70 11.20 -9.09
N ASP A 71 -28.29 9.98 -9.42
CA ASP A 71 -28.78 9.27 -10.61
C ASP A 71 -30.17 8.64 -10.36
N GLU A 72 -30.69 7.91 -11.34
CA GLU A 72 -31.99 7.22 -11.26
C GLU A 72 -32.03 6.15 -10.15
N HIS A 73 -30.87 5.62 -9.77
CA HIS A 73 -30.65 4.63 -8.71
C HIS A 73 -30.19 5.25 -7.39
N ASN A 74 -30.33 6.58 -7.22
CA ASN A 74 -29.87 7.35 -6.06
C ASN A 74 -28.36 7.29 -5.79
N LYS A 75 -27.54 6.91 -6.77
CA LYS A 75 -26.09 6.99 -6.61
C LYS A 75 -25.63 8.42 -6.77
N VAL A 76 -24.69 8.79 -5.91
CA VAL A 76 -24.06 10.11 -5.89
C VAL A 76 -23.26 10.34 -7.16
N ASN A 77 -23.47 11.49 -7.79
CA ASN A 77 -22.58 11.99 -8.83
C ASN A 77 -21.30 12.54 -8.19
N GLU A 78 -20.15 11.89 -8.45
CA GLU A 78 -18.85 12.25 -7.85
C GLU A 78 -18.41 13.69 -8.16
N LEU A 79 -18.91 14.31 -9.23
CA LEU A 79 -18.64 15.72 -9.55
C LEU A 79 -19.41 16.72 -8.65
N CYS A 80 -20.47 16.26 -7.99
CA CYS A 80 -21.39 17.10 -7.20
C CYS A 80 -21.30 16.82 -5.68
N VAL A 81 -20.25 16.11 -5.25
CA VAL A 81 -20.06 15.70 -3.86
C VAL A 81 -20.03 16.89 -2.90
N THR A 82 -19.36 17.99 -3.27
CA THR A 82 -19.26 19.18 -2.43
C THR A 82 -20.63 19.82 -2.19
N GLN A 83 -21.46 19.92 -3.22
CA GLN A 83 -22.81 20.47 -3.14
C GLN A 83 -23.70 19.60 -2.25
N LEU A 84 -23.61 18.27 -2.39
CA LEU A 84 -24.36 17.34 -1.54
C LEU A 84 -23.90 17.37 -0.08
N ARG A 85 -22.60 17.52 0.18
CA ARG A 85 -22.11 17.78 1.55
C ARG A 85 -22.70 19.08 2.11
N GLN A 86 -22.76 20.13 1.29
CA GLN A 86 -23.30 21.41 1.71
C GLN A 86 -24.80 21.32 2.04
N ILE A 87 -25.58 20.68 1.17
CA ILE A 87 -27.01 20.43 1.38
C ILE A 87 -27.22 19.61 2.65
N THR A 88 -26.44 18.53 2.83
CA THR A 88 -26.56 17.67 4.01
C THR A 88 -26.26 18.46 5.28
N MET A 89 -25.14 19.19 5.32
CA MET A 89 -24.77 20.01 6.47
C MET A 89 -25.83 21.10 6.76
N TYR A 90 -26.40 21.70 5.73
CA TYR A 90 -27.48 22.68 5.85
C TYR A 90 -28.73 22.10 6.54
N LEU A 91 -29.09 20.84 6.26
CA LEU A 91 -30.19 20.16 6.96
C LEU A 91 -29.87 19.98 8.46
N PHE A 92 -28.64 19.56 8.80
CA PHE A 92 -28.20 19.42 10.19
C PHE A 92 -28.19 20.75 10.95
N LEU A 93 -27.77 21.84 10.30
CA LEU A 93 -27.73 23.19 10.87
C LEU A 93 -29.13 23.76 11.14
N ASN A 94 -30.15 23.32 10.39
CA ASN A 94 -31.55 23.73 10.56
C ASN A 94 -32.38 22.61 11.19
N THR A 95 -31.79 21.83 12.10
CA THR A 95 -32.53 20.85 12.93
C THR A 95 -32.74 21.41 14.33
N ASP A 96 -33.94 21.19 14.88
CA ASP A 96 -34.32 21.58 16.24
C ASP A 96 -33.51 20.77 17.27
N VAL A 97 -32.41 21.36 17.71
CA VAL A 97 -31.45 20.76 18.63
C VAL A 97 -30.92 21.82 19.59
N SER A 98 -31.00 21.53 20.88
CA SER A 98 -30.32 22.32 21.92
C SER A 98 -28.84 21.95 21.98
N PHE A 99 -28.01 22.73 21.30
CA PHE A 99 -26.56 22.60 21.40
C PHE A 99 -26.05 23.20 22.71
N ARG A 100 -25.02 22.56 23.27
CA ARG A 100 -24.33 23.09 24.45
C ARG A 100 -23.64 24.42 24.19
N TYR A 101 -23.16 24.60 22.95
CA TYR A 101 -22.50 25.80 22.50
C TYR A 101 -23.35 26.49 21.44
N ASP A 102 -23.34 27.81 21.48
CA ASP A 102 -24.13 28.65 20.59
C ASP A 102 -23.54 28.67 19.18
N LEU A 103 -24.23 28.02 18.24
CA LEU A 103 -23.84 27.97 16.82
C LEU A 103 -23.83 29.35 16.15
N SER A 104 -24.55 30.34 16.67
CA SER A 104 -24.54 31.70 16.12
C SER A 104 -23.15 32.36 16.23
N ARG A 105 -22.30 31.84 17.12
CA ARG A 105 -20.90 32.27 17.29
C ARG A 105 -19.93 31.68 16.27
N VAL A 106 -20.40 30.78 15.40
CA VAL A 106 -19.58 30.19 14.34
C VAL A 106 -19.73 31.02 13.06
N VAL A 107 -18.70 31.84 12.77
CA VAL A 107 -18.75 32.91 11.75
C VAL A 107 -19.20 32.43 10.37
N HIS A 108 -18.76 31.25 9.93
CA HIS A 108 -19.00 30.75 8.57
C HIS A 108 -20.33 29.97 8.40
N VAL A 109 -21.08 29.66 9.47
CA VAL A 109 -22.40 29.00 9.35
C VAL A 109 -23.55 29.79 9.94
N LYS A 110 -23.29 30.84 10.75
CA LYS A 110 -24.33 31.63 11.43
C LYS A 110 -25.41 32.18 10.51
N HIS A 111 -25.05 32.54 9.27
CA HIS A 111 -25.96 33.13 8.28
C HIS A 111 -26.91 32.10 7.63
N LEU A 112 -26.69 30.80 7.87
CA LEU A 112 -27.52 29.71 7.36
C LEU A 112 -28.53 29.20 8.38
N LEU A 113 -28.34 29.55 9.65
CA LEU A 113 -29.23 29.14 10.75
C LEU A 113 -30.60 29.79 10.59
N ASN A 114 -31.66 29.04 10.86
CA ASN A 114 -33.06 29.51 10.80
C ASN A 114 -33.48 30.06 9.43
N THR A 115 -32.82 29.67 8.35
CA THR A 115 -33.20 30.06 6.98
C THR A 115 -34.19 29.08 6.34
N ALA A 116 -34.34 27.90 6.95
CA ALA A 116 -35.36 26.90 6.66
C ALA A 116 -36.17 26.60 7.94
N PRO A 117 -37.38 26.03 7.84
CA PRO A 117 -38.11 25.55 9.01
C PRO A 117 -37.27 24.48 9.72
N GLN A 118 -37.26 24.54 11.05
CA GLN A 118 -36.47 23.63 11.88
C GLN A 118 -36.98 22.19 11.70
N LEU A 119 -36.12 21.27 11.29
CA LEU A 119 -36.44 19.86 11.20
C LEU A 119 -36.41 19.23 12.59
N SER A 120 -37.31 18.29 12.88
CA SER A 120 -37.07 17.39 14.01
C SER A 120 -35.90 16.44 13.68
N LYS A 121 -35.23 15.89 14.70
CA LYS A 121 -34.21 14.85 14.48
C LYS A 121 -34.76 13.65 13.71
N CYS A 122 -36.02 13.25 13.98
CA CYS A 122 -36.68 12.16 13.28
C CYS A 122 -36.82 12.46 11.77
N LEU A 123 -37.31 13.64 11.41
CA LEU A 123 -37.46 14.05 10.01
C LEU A 123 -36.12 14.18 9.31
N LEU A 124 -35.11 14.75 9.99
CA LEU A 124 -33.73 14.83 9.48
C LEU A 124 -33.23 13.44 9.07
N LEU A 125 -33.26 12.46 9.99
CA LEU A 125 -32.71 11.13 9.72
C LEU A 125 -33.47 10.40 8.61
N ASN A 126 -34.80 10.55 8.55
CA ASN A 126 -35.57 10.02 7.42
C ASN A 126 -35.20 10.66 6.09
N CYS A 127 -34.88 11.96 6.07
CA CYS A 127 -34.35 12.62 4.87
C CYS A 127 -32.97 12.07 4.50
N ILE A 128 -32.07 11.85 5.47
CA ILE A 128 -30.75 11.28 5.20
C ILE A 128 -30.87 9.87 4.58
N TRP A 129 -31.68 9.00 5.18
CA TRP A 129 -31.85 7.63 4.68
C TRP A 129 -32.62 7.57 3.37
N GLY A 130 -33.68 8.36 3.21
CA GLY A 130 -34.51 8.33 2.02
C GLY A 130 -33.87 9.00 0.78
N LEU A 131 -32.83 9.81 0.99
CA LEU A 131 -32.05 10.44 -0.07
C LEU A 131 -30.70 9.75 -0.33
N ASP A 132 -30.42 8.64 0.36
CA ASP A 132 -29.13 7.91 0.31
C ASP A 132 -27.92 8.83 0.58
N LEU A 133 -28.04 9.71 1.58
CA LEU A 133 -27.00 10.66 2.01
C LEU A 133 -26.21 10.17 3.24
N ASP A 134 -26.26 8.87 3.54
CA ASP A 134 -25.63 8.24 4.68
C ASP A 134 -24.11 8.45 4.74
N ARG A 135 -23.44 8.40 3.58
CA ARG A 135 -22.01 8.77 3.44
C ARG A 135 -21.70 10.12 4.08
N PHE A 136 -22.56 11.12 3.87
CA PHE A 136 -22.34 12.48 4.39
C PHE A 136 -22.68 12.62 5.87
N LEU A 137 -23.62 11.81 6.39
CA LEU A 137 -23.80 11.66 7.83
C LEU A 137 -22.53 11.12 8.50
N TYR A 138 -21.88 10.11 7.90
CA TYR A 138 -20.61 9.57 8.42
C TYR A 138 -19.48 10.61 8.40
N GLU A 139 -19.41 11.42 7.34
CA GLU A 139 -18.49 12.56 7.27
C GLU A 139 -18.80 13.58 8.38
N ILE A 140 -20.06 13.95 8.60
CA ILE A 140 -20.46 14.86 9.69
C ILE A 140 -20.03 14.30 11.05
N VAL A 141 -20.31 13.02 11.33
CA VAL A 141 -19.92 12.39 12.61
C VAL A 141 -18.40 12.41 12.79
N SER A 142 -17.64 12.14 11.72
CA SER A 142 -16.18 12.07 11.71
C SER A 142 -15.50 13.43 11.89
N TYR A 143 -16.01 14.46 11.21
CA TYR A 143 -15.28 15.71 10.98
C TYR A 143 -15.84 16.92 11.75
N THR A 144 -17.07 16.87 12.26
CA THR A 144 -17.57 17.91 13.16
C THR A 144 -17.10 17.69 14.60
N PRO A 145 -17.12 18.71 15.47
CA PRO A 145 -16.82 18.54 16.90
C PRO A 145 -17.78 17.53 17.57
N LEU A 146 -17.27 16.77 18.54
CA LEU A 146 -18.06 15.72 19.21
C LEU A 146 -19.34 16.25 19.86
N TRP A 147 -19.32 17.47 20.41
CA TRP A 147 -20.50 18.09 21.02
C TRP A 147 -21.63 18.36 20.04
N PHE A 148 -21.31 18.50 18.75
CA PHE A 148 -22.27 18.70 17.66
C PHE A 148 -22.82 17.35 17.21
N SER A 149 -21.95 16.42 16.80
CA SER A 149 -22.36 15.13 16.25
C SER A 149 -23.11 14.27 17.27
N MET A 150 -22.75 14.33 18.56
CA MET A 150 -23.42 13.54 19.62
C MET A 150 -24.93 13.80 19.69
N GLN A 151 -25.39 14.99 19.29
CA GLN A 151 -26.81 15.36 19.40
C GLN A 151 -27.72 14.54 18.49
N PHE A 152 -27.15 13.95 17.43
CA PHE A 152 -27.91 13.23 16.41
C PHE A 152 -27.84 11.72 16.60
N LEU A 153 -26.81 11.21 17.30
CA LEU A 153 -26.51 9.77 17.38
C LEU A 153 -27.62 8.95 18.04
N ASP A 154 -28.27 9.43 19.11
CA ASP A 154 -29.40 8.73 19.74
C ASP A 154 -30.53 8.46 18.71
N GLN A 155 -30.88 9.48 17.92
CA GLN A 155 -31.92 9.34 16.89
C GLN A 155 -31.45 8.51 15.70
N THR A 156 -30.17 8.64 15.29
CA THR A 156 -29.56 7.80 14.27
C THR A 156 -29.69 6.32 14.65
N ILE A 157 -29.28 5.96 15.87
CA ILE A 157 -29.35 4.58 16.40
C ILE A 157 -30.80 4.10 16.43
N SER A 158 -31.72 4.93 16.94
CA SER A 158 -33.15 4.61 16.99
C SER A 158 -33.71 4.30 15.60
N SER A 159 -33.37 5.11 14.59
CA SER A 159 -33.85 4.94 13.22
C SER A 159 -33.36 3.64 12.55
N LEU A 160 -32.19 3.10 12.96
CA LEU A 160 -31.69 1.82 12.44
C LEU A 160 -32.58 0.62 12.84
N ARG A 161 -33.42 0.77 13.88
CA ARG A 161 -34.40 -0.26 14.25
C ARG A 161 -35.40 -0.55 13.13
N TYR A 162 -35.63 0.38 12.21
CA TYR A 162 -36.53 0.19 11.06
C TYR A 162 -35.82 -0.23 9.77
N ALA A 163 -34.48 -0.17 9.73
CA ALA A 163 -33.70 -0.52 8.55
C ALA A 163 -33.65 -2.05 8.30
N LYS A 164 -33.32 -2.45 7.06
CA LYS A 164 -33.19 -3.87 6.72
C LYS A 164 -31.96 -4.48 7.38
N PRO A 165 -31.95 -5.80 7.69
CA PRO A 165 -30.83 -6.42 8.41
C PRO A 165 -29.45 -6.16 7.80
N TYR A 166 -29.29 -6.26 6.47
CA TYR A 166 -28.00 -6.01 5.81
C TYR A 166 -27.59 -4.54 5.86
N GLU A 167 -28.54 -3.60 5.67
CA GLU A 167 -28.28 -2.16 5.77
C GLU A 167 -27.82 -1.79 7.19
N VAL A 168 -28.39 -2.43 8.23
CA VAL A 168 -27.96 -2.21 9.62
C VAL A 168 -26.48 -2.54 9.82
N LEU A 169 -25.96 -3.60 9.18
CA LEU A 169 -24.56 -4.01 9.34
C LEU A 169 -23.61 -2.93 8.80
N GLU A 170 -23.82 -2.51 7.55
CA GLU A 170 -23.00 -1.50 6.87
C GLU A 170 -23.07 -0.13 7.56
N ARG A 171 -24.28 0.29 7.95
CA ARG A 171 -24.49 1.56 8.65
C ARG A 171 -23.86 1.56 10.02
N THR A 172 -23.94 0.45 10.75
CA THR A 172 -23.28 0.30 12.06
C THR A 172 -21.77 0.32 11.92
N GLU A 173 -21.20 -0.42 10.96
CA GLU A 173 -19.76 -0.39 10.70
C GLU A 173 -19.28 1.04 10.43
N SER A 174 -19.96 1.74 9.53
CA SER A 174 -19.59 3.11 9.13
C SER A 174 -19.71 4.10 10.29
N LEU A 175 -20.76 4.00 11.12
CA LEU A 175 -20.93 4.85 12.31
C LEU A 175 -19.87 4.58 13.37
N VAL A 176 -19.60 3.32 13.70
CA VAL A 176 -18.57 2.97 14.71
C VAL A 176 -17.20 3.49 14.25
N ARG A 177 -16.83 3.27 12.98
CA ARG A 177 -15.58 3.80 12.42
C ARG A 177 -15.53 5.33 12.49
N SER A 178 -16.64 6.00 12.19
CA SER A 178 -16.75 7.47 12.23
C SER A 178 -16.60 8.01 13.66
N ILE A 179 -17.23 7.36 14.65
CA ILE A 179 -17.13 7.73 16.06
C ILE A 179 -15.69 7.56 16.55
N CYS A 180 -15.05 6.41 16.29
CA CYS A 180 -13.65 6.18 16.67
C CYS A 180 -12.73 7.23 16.04
N PHE A 181 -12.91 7.51 14.75
CA PHE A 181 -12.12 8.53 14.06
C PHE A 181 -12.33 9.93 14.66
N ALA A 182 -13.57 10.30 14.97
CA ALA A 182 -13.89 11.58 15.59
C ALA A 182 -13.24 11.74 16.97
N ILE A 183 -13.25 10.68 17.79
CA ILE A 183 -12.57 10.64 19.09
C ILE A 183 -11.06 10.88 18.91
N CYS A 184 -10.41 10.14 18.01
CA CYS A 184 -8.98 10.32 17.73
C CYS A 184 -8.63 11.73 17.21
N ARG A 185 -9.46 12.27 16.31
CA ARG A 185 -9.25 13.57 15.67
C ARG A 185 -9.40 14.74 16.64
N THR A 186 -10.32 14.61 17.60
CA THR A 186 -10.63 15.67 18.58
C THR A 186 -9.84 15.54 19.89
N ASP A 187 -8.87 14.63 19.93
CA ASP A 187 -7.98 14.44 21.08
C ASP A 187 -7.25 15.74 21.45
N CYS A 188 -7.46 16.18 22.69
CA CYS A 188 -6.84 17.37 23.24
C CYS A 188 -6.63 17.17 24.74
N ASP A 189 -5.47 17.56 25.26
CA ASP A 189 -5.16 17.50 26.70
C ASP A 189 -5.84 18.66 27.44
N TRP A 190 -7.18 18.59 27.54
CA TRP A 190 -7.98 19.58 28.25
C TRP A 190 -7.61 19.70 29.73
N GLN A 191 -6.99 18.68 30.32
CA GLN A 191 -6.56 18.73 31.72
C GLN A 191 -5.52 19.84 31.94
N ARG A 192 -4.65 20.08 30.94
CA ARG A 192 -3.66 21.15 30.96
C ARG A 192 -4.22 22.52 30.54
N ILE A 193 -5.33 22.54 29.82
CA ILE A 193 -5.89 23.75 29.21
C ILE A 193 -7.02 24.36 30.05
N ASP A 194 -8.04 23.57 30.39
CA ASP A 194 -9.24 24.01 31.12
C ASP A 194 -9.93 22.82 31.81
N ARG A 195 -9.97 22.86 33.15
CA ARG A 195 -10.56 21.79 33.98
C ARG A 195 -12.05 21.57 33.73
N ASN A 196 -12.82 22.62 33.44
CA ASN A 196 -14.26 22.46 33.18
C ASN A 196 -14.47 21.76 31.84
N ARG A 197 -13.71 22.16 30.81
CA ARG A 197 -13.72 21.50 29.50
C ARG A 197 -13.23 20.08 29.56
N TYR A 198 -12.28 19.76 30.44
CA TYR A 198 -11.83 18.39 30.67
C TYR A 198 -12.97 17.48 31.12
N VAL A 199 -13.75 17.89 32.13
CA VAL A 199 -14.90 17.11 32.63
C VAL A 199 -15.96 16.95 31.54
N ASP A 200 -16.21 18.00 30.78
CA ASP A 200 -17.19 17.99 29.69
C ASP A 200 -16.77 17.09 28.53
N HIS A 201 -15.50 17.14 28.17
CA HIS A 201 -14.91 16.27 27.17
C HIS A 201 -15.01 14.80 27.61
N GLN A 202 -14.69 14.49 28.87
CA GLN A 202 -14.82 13.14 29.41
C GLN A 202 -16.26 12.63 29.37
N ARG A 203 -17.25 13.45 29.71
CA ARG A 203 -18.69 13.09 29.58
C ARG A 203 -19.08 12.84 28.12
N THR A 204 -18.59 13.67 27.22
CA THR A 204 -18.85 13.53 25.77
C THR A 204 -18.25 12.22 25.24
N LEU A 205 -17.02 11.90 25.62
CA LEU A 205 -16.36 10.63 25.26
C LEU A 205 -17.11 9.43 25.83
N ASN A 206 -17.56 9.48 27.08
CA ASN A 206 -18.35 8.41 27.69
C ASN A 206 -19.65 8.16 26.92
N LYS A 207 -20.38 9.23 26.55
CA LYS A 207 -21.61 9.11 25.78
C LYS A 207 -21.34 8.56 24.37
N MET A 208 -20.22 8.91 23.74
CA MET A 208 -19.76 8.31 22.48
C MET A 208 -19.52 6.80 22.62
N CYS A 209 -18.86 6.36 23.70
CA CYS A 209 -18.68 4.94 23.99
C CYS A 209 -20.04 4.22 24.19
N ASP A 210 -21.00 4.87 24.85
CA ASP A 210 -22.32 4.29 25.09
C ASP A 210 -23.10 4.16 23.77
N HIS A 211 -23.01 5.14 22.86
CA HIS A 211 -23.56 5.02 21.50
C HIS A 211 -22.97 3.84 20.72
N VAL A 212 -21.66 3.60 20.83
CA VAL A 212 -21.03 2.43 20.21
C VAL A 212 -21.57 1.14 20.81
N ALA A 213 -21.72 1.07 22.14
CA ALA A 213 -22.30 -0.10 22.79
C ALA A 213 -23.75 -0.36 22.33
N GLU A 214 -24.57 0.69 22.21
CA GLU A 214 -25.94 0.61 21.68
C GLU A 214 -25.98 0.14 20.22
N LEU A 215 -25.06 0.61 19.38
CA LEU A 215 -24.92 0.14 18.00
C LEU A 215 -24.57 -1.37 17.95
N LEU A 216 -23.70 -1.83 18.84
CA LEU A 216 -23.32 -3.25 18.91
C LEU A 216 -24.44 -4.16 19.41
N CYS A 217 -25.51 -3.62 20.03
CA CYS A 217 -26.71 -4.40 20.34
C CYS A 217 -27.39 -4.96 19.08
N PHE A 218 -27.24 -4.32 17.91
CA PHE A 218 -27.73 -4.87 16.64
C PHE A 218 -27.01 -6.16 16.21
N TYR A 219 -25.82 -6.42 16.75
CA TYR A 219 -25.03 -7.64 16.53
C TYR A 219 -25.29 -8.67 17.63
N ASN A 220 -25.33 -8.24 18.89
CA ASN A 220 -25.49 -9.14 20.04
C ASN A 220 -26.93 -9.66 20.18
N THR A 221 -27.92 -8.81 19.99
CA THR A 221 -29.34 -9.11 20.19
C THR A 221 -30.18 -8.60 19.02
N PRO A 222 -30.01 -9.16 17.81
CA PRO A 222 -30.76 -8.73 16.65
C PRO A 222 -32.26 -9.08 16.82
N ASP A 223 -33.13 -8.19 16.34
CA ASP A 223 -34.58 -8.38 16.41
C ASP A 223 -35.02 -9.62 15.62
N SER A 224 -35.45 -10.65 16.33
CA SER A 224 -35.80 -11.96 15.76
C SER A 224 -36.96 -11.90 14.76
N SER A 225 -37.84 -10.90 14.90
CA SER A 225 -38.99 -10.71 13.99
C SER A 225 -38.53 -10.41 12.56
N LYS A 226 -37.40 -9.72 12.38
CA LYS A 226 -36.81 -9.40 11.06
C LYS A 226 -36.32 -10.61 10.29
N PHE A 227 -36.14 -11.74 10.97
CA PHE A 227 -35.64 -12.99 10.39
C PHE A 227 -36.75 -14.05 10.27
N GLN A 228 -38.00 -13.68 10.55
CA GLN A 228 -39.14 -14.56 10.36
C GLN A 228 -39.26 -14.93 8.87
N GLY A 229 -39.46 -16.22 8.58
CA GLY A 229 -39.54 -16.74 7.22
C GLY A 229 -38.20 -16.92 6.49
N TRP A 230 -37.05 -16.57 7.08
CA TRP A 230 -35.76 -16.82 6.45
C TRP A 230 -35.37 -18.31 6.53
N SER A 231 -34.86 -18.85 5.43
CA SER A 231 -34.28 -20.19 5.39
C SER A 231 -33.03 -20.31 6.27
N LYS A 232 -32.68 -21.53 6.66
CA LYS A 232 -31.46 -21.80 7.44
C LYS A 232 -30.21 -21.28 6.73
N VAL A 233 -30.08 -21.53 5.43
CA VAL A 233 -28.99 -21.06 4.58
C VAL A 233 -28.91 -19.54 4.60
N ARG A 234 -30.02 -18.83 4.38
CA ARG A 234 -30.05 -17.36 4.40
C ARG A 234 -29.62 -16.78 5.75
N LYS A 235 -30.02 -17.41 6.86
CA LYS A 235 -29.58 -17.03 8.22
C LYS A 235 -28.08 -17.28 8.41
N HIS A 236 -27.55 -18.40 7.91
CA HIS A 236 -26.11 -18.70 7.96
C HIS A 236 -25.30 -17.69 7.13
N THR A 237 -25.75 -17.37 5.91
CA THR A 237 -25.14 -16.35 5.06
C THR A 237 -25.09 -15.00 5.77
N PHE A 238 -26.23 -14.53 6.29
CA PHE A 238 -26.29 -13.28 7.02
C PHE A 238 -25.34 -13.26 8.23
N PHE A 239 -25.25 -14.36 8.98
CA PHE A 239 -24.32 -14.47 10.10
C PHE A 239 -22.85 -14.37 9.68
N GLY A 240 -22.49 -14.84 8.48
CA GLY A 240 -21.16 -14.62 7.91
C GLY A 240 -20.89 -13.13 7.66
N TYR A 241 -21.87 -12.41 7.10
CA TYR A 241 -21.75 -10.94 6.95
C TYR A 241 -21.65 -10.22 8.29
N VAL A 242 -22.41 -10.64 9.31
CA VAL A 242 -22.29 -10.12 10.68
C VAL A 242 -20.84 -10.20 11.17
N LEU A 243 -20.21 -11.38 11.07
CA LEU A 243 -18.82 -11.54 11.46
C LEU A 243 -17.86 -10.72 10.61
N TRP A 244 -18.05 -10.69 9.29
CA TRP A 244 -17.18 -9.91 8.39
C TRP A 244 -17.20 -8.41 8.71
N HIS A 245 -18.37 -7.80 8.88
CA HIS A 245 -18.49 -6.40 9.30
C HIS A 245 -17.92 -6.18 10.71
N LEU A 246 -18.13 -7.12 11.64
CA LEU A 246 -17.58 -7.03 13.00
C LEU A 246 -16.05 -7.11 13.03
N PHE A 247 -15.44 -7.97 12.20
CA PHE A 247 -14.00 -8.01 12.02
C PHE A 247 -13.46 -6.68 11.46
N LYS A 248 -14.15 -6.07 10.49
CA LYS A 248 -13.77 -4.74 9.96
C LYS A 248 -13.81 -3.66 11.05
N MET A 249 -14.83 -3.67 11.91
CA MET A 249 -14.92 -2.75 13.05
C MET A 249 -13.81 -2.99 14.08
N VAL A 250 -13.55 -4.25 14.46
CA VAL A 250 -12.50 -4.61 15.42
C VAL A 250 -11.11 -4.22 14.90
N LEU A 251 -10.79 -4.54 13.64
CA LEU A 251 -9.54 -4.14 13.00
C LEU A 251 -9.37 -2.62 13.01
N ALA A 252 -10.43 -1.87 12.72
CA ALA A 252 -10.41 -0.41 12.79
C ALA A 252 -10.18 0.09 14.23
N GLY A 253 -10.90 -0.45 15.21
CA GLY A 253 -10.75 -0.08 16.63
C GLY A 253 -9.34 -0.33 17.17
N LEU A 254 -8.73 -1.48 16.83
CA LEU A 254 -7.34 -1.79 17.17
C LEU A 254 -6.37 -0.82 16.51
N GLN A 255 -6.55 -0.52 15.21
CA GLN A 255 -5.71 0.46 14.50
C GLN A 255 -5.77 1.86 15.12
N PHE A 256 -6.96 2.32 15.52
CA PHE A 256 -7.14 3.61 16.18
C PHE A 256 -6.51 3.64 17.58
N SER A 257 -6.53 2.52 18.28
CA SER A 257 -5.97 2.39 19.64
C SER A 257 -4.44 2.34 19.64
N ASP A 258 -3.82 1.63 18.69
CA ASP A 258 -2.37 1.41 18.66
C ASP A 258 -1.56 2.56 18.02
N ARG A 259 -2.20 3.41 17.19
CA ARG A 259 -1.51 4.48 16.46
C ARG A 259 -2.27 5.80 16.56
N ARG A 260 -1.58 6.84 17.03
CA ARG A 260 -2.01 8.21 16.77
C ARG A 260 -1.88 8.49 15.27
N SER A 261 -3.01 8.42 14.58
CA SER A 261 -3.06 8.90 13.20
C SER A 261 -2.88 10.41 13.24
N GLN A 262 -1.85 10.94 12.56
CA GLN A 262 -1.77 12.38 12.38
C GLN A 262 -3.04 12.82 11.65
N PRO A 263 -3.87 13.70 12.26
CA PRO A 263 -5.07 14.16 11.59
C PRO A 263 -4.61 14.89 10.32
N LYS A 264 -4.95 14.33 9.16
CA LYS A 264 -4.74 15.04 7.89
C LYS A 264 -5.51 16.35 7.99
N PRO A 265 -4.93 17.49 7.57
CA PRO A 265 -5.70 18.72 7.46
C PRO A 265 -6.93 18.44 6.59
N LEU A 266 -8.08 18.97 7.02
CA LEU A 266 -9.32 18.87 6.26
C LEU A 266 -9.07 19.43 4.86
N ASP A 267 -9.54 18.71 3.84
CA ASP A 267 -9.57 19.26 2.49
C ASP A 267 -10.46 20.52 2.48
N SER A 268 -10.10 21.49 1.65
CA SER A 268 -10.90 22.66 1.34
C SER A 268 -12.37 22.32 1.05
N SER A 269 -12.62 21.19 0.37
CA SER A 269 -13.96 20.68 0.07
C SER A 269 -14.75 20.14 1.28
N MET A 270 -14.13 20.07 2.46
CA MET A 270 -14.69 19.59 3.74
C MET A 270 -14.64 20.65 4.85
N ALA A 271 -14.19 21.88 4.54
CA ALA A 271 -13.98 22.94 5.52
C ALA A 271 -15.26 23.32 6.31
N MET A 272 -16.46 23.10 5.74
CA MET A 272 -17.76 23.35 6.40
C MET A 272 -18.02 22.50 7.64
N TYR A 273 -17.27 21.41 7.83
CA TYR A 273 -17.36 20.60 9.05
C TYR A 273 -16.56 21.18 10.21
N GLU A 274 -15.70 22.18 9.97
CA GLU A 274 -14.82 22.80 10.97
C GLU A 274 -15.58 23.83 11.83
N LEU A 275 -16.48 23.36 12.69
CA LEU A 275 -17.26 24.22 13.59
C LEU A 275 -16.42 24.71 14.79
N VAL A 276 -15.65 25.78 14.60
CA VAL A 276 -14.88 26.44 15.67
C VAL A 276 -15.70 27.58 16.28
N ILE A 277 -15.90 27.54 17.60
CA ILE A 277 -16.55 28.61 18.37
C ILE A 277 -15.51 29.63 18.78
N GLU A 278 -15.73 30.92 18.54
CA GLU A 278 -14.88 31.98 19.14
C GLU A 278 -15.18 32.06 20.65
N PRO A 279 -14.19 31.88 21.57
CA PRO A 279 -12.75 32.23 21.48
C PRO A 279 -11.76 31.06 21.32
N ASP A 280 -12.24 29.84 21.07
CA ASP A 280 -11.42 28.61 21.09
C ASP A 280 -10.34 28.61 20.03
N ARG A 281 -10.55 29.36 18.95
CA ARG A 281 -9.58 29.61 17.88
C ARG A 281 -8.26 30.21 18.38
N TYR A 282 -8.29 30.97 19.47
CA TYR A 282 -7.12 31.59 20.08
C TYR A 282 -6.48 30.73 21.17
N ASN A 283 -7.23 29.77 21.73
CA ASN A 283 -6.82 28.92 22.85
C ASN A 283 -6.42 27.50 22.42
N THR A 284 -6.80 27.07 21.21
CA THR A 284 -6.32 25.81 20.64
C THR A 284 -4.93 26.05 20.01
N PRO A 285 -3.88 25.34 20.45
CA PRO A 285 -2.58 25.45 19.80
C PRO A 285 -2.71 25.10 18.31
N SER A 286 -2.17 25.94 17.43
CA SER A 286 -2.28 25.81 15.97
C SER A 286 -1.60 24.56 15.38
N ALA A 287 -0.98 23.72 16.22
CA ALA A 287 -0.39 22.46 15.83
C ALA A 287 -0.74 21.38 16.87
N PRO A 288 -1.14 20.17 16.44
CA PRO A 288 -1.30 19.04 17.35
C PRO A 288 0.04 18.78 18.05
N PRO A 289 0.04 18.45 19.36
CA PRO A 289 1.28 18.11 20.03
C PRO A 289 1.93 16.93 19.33
N VAL A 290 3.25 17.02 19.10
CA VAL A 290 4.12 16.03 18.45
C VAL A 290 4.20 14.70 19.25
N SER A 291 3.40 14.54 20.30
CA SER A 291 3.32 13.30 21.08
C SER A 291 2.66 12.19 20.26
N ALA A 292 3.33 11.05 20.17
CA ALA A 292 2.80 9.83 19.57
C ALA A 292 1.65 9.18 20.39
N VAL A 293 1.34 9.72 21.57
CA VAL A 293 0.38 9.15 22.54
C VAL A 293 -0.84 10.06 22.68
N TYR A 294 -2.02 9.46 22.78
CA TYR A 294 -3.29 10.14 23.05
C TYR A 294 -3.36 10.69 24.48
N SER A 295 -4.28 11.62 24.75
CA SER A 295 -4.60 12.01 26.13
C SER A 295 -5.25 10.86 26.89
N GLY A 296 -5.11 10.85 28.23
CA GLY A 296 -5.66 9.79 29.09
C GLY A 296 -7.15 9.51 28.88
N PRO A 297 -8.04 10.52 28.80
CA PRO A 297 -9.47 10.29 28.52
C PRO A 297 -9.73 9.64 27.16
N THR A 298 -9.03 10.08 26.12
CA THR A 298 -9.14 9.52 24.76
C THR A 298 -8.68 8.07 24.73
N GLU A 299 -7.53 7.77 25.33
CA GLU A 299 -7.00 6.41 25.45
C GLU A 299 -7.99 5.49 26.19
N GLN A 300 -8.57 5.94 27.29
CA GLN A 300 -9.59 5.20 28.04
C GLN A 300 -10.86 4.95 27.21
N ALA A 301 -11.31 5.95 26.45
CA ALA A 301 -12.49 5.82 25.59
C ALA A 301 -12.26 4.81 24.47
N LEU A 302 -11.11 4.88 23.79
CA LEU A 302 -10.72 3.93 22.75
C LEU A 302 -10.56 2.52 23.30
N LEU A 303 -9.96 2.36 24.48
CA LEU A 303 -9.87 1.07 25.16
C LEU A 303 -11.26 0.51 25.49
N LYS A 304 -12.17 1.33 26.05
CA LYS A 304 -13.56 0.91 26.34
C LYS A 304 -14.28 0.43 25.07
N ILE A 305 -14.14 1.17 23.96
CA ILE A 305 -14.74 0.80 22.67
C ILE A 305 -14.12 -0.49 22.14
N THR A 306 -12.80 -0.60 22.11
CA THR A 306 -12.10 -1.80 21.62
C THR A 306 -12.47 -3.04 22.43
N THR A 307 -12.55 -2.94 23.76
CA THR A 307 -13.02 -4.04 24.61
C THR A 307 -14.47 -4.42 24.31
N CYS A 308 -15.36 -3.45 24.09
CA CYS A 308 -16.76 -3.72 23.72
C CYS A 308 -16.87 -4.45 22.37
N LEU A 309 -16.06 -4.02 21.39
CA LEU A 309 -15.95 -4.68 20.09
C LEU A 309 -15.43 -6.12 20.21
N LEU A 310 -14.39 -6.35 21.00
CA LEU A 310 -13.83 -7.69 21.22
C LEU A 310 -14.80 -8.62 21.95
N ASN A 311 -15.53 -8.13 22.96
CA ASN A 311 -16.57 -8.90 23.65
C ASN A 311 -17.74 -9.26 22.71
N THR A 312 -18.14 -8.33 21.85
CA THR A 312 -19.17 -8.57 20.83
C THR A 312 -18.68 -9.60 19.80
N LEU A 313 -17.40 -9.49 19.39
CA LEU A 313 -16.75 -10.46 18.51
C LEU A 313 -16.72 -11.85 19.13
N GLU A 314 -16.29 -11.97 20.38
CA GLU A 314 -16.27 -13.24 21.11
C GLU A 314 -17.65 -13.88 21.18
N THR A 315 -18.68 -13.09 21.54
CA THR A 315 -20.08 -13.56 21.57
C THR A 315 -20.51 -14.11 20.22
N CYS A 316 -20.22 -13.40 19.12
CA CYS A 316 -20.55 -13.87 17.78
C CYS A 316 -19.72 -15.10 17.39
N VAL A 317 -18.42 -15.10 17.67
CA VAL A 317 -17.53 -16.21 17.30
C VAL A 317 -17.91 -17.51 18.00
N MET A 318 -18.36 -17.46 19.26
CA MET A 318 -18.86 -18.64 19.96
C MET A 318 -20.06 -19.31 19.27
N HIS A 319 -20.78 -18.59 18.40
CA HIS A 319 -21.87 -19.15 17.60
C HIS A 319 -21.41 -19.66 16.22
N VAL A 320 -20.12 -19.65 15.90
CA VAL A 320 -19.58 -20.26 14.69
C VAL A 320 -19.54 -21.77 14.86
N SER A 321 -20.32 -22.47 14.06
CA SER A 321 -20.31 -23.94 13.96
C SER A 321 -19.70 -24.37 12.63
N ILE A 322 -19.26 -25.64 12.55
CA ILE A 322 -18.74 -26.23 11.31
C ILE A 322 -19.73 -26.05 10.16
N GLU A 323 -21.03 -26.27 10.40
CA GLU A 323 -22.06 -26.10 9.38
C GLU A 323 -22.14 -24.67 8.83
N ARG A 324 -22.07 -23.66 9.71
CA ARG A 324 -22.04 -22.25 9.29
C ARG A 324 -20.77 -21.94 8.50
N PHE A 325 -19.63 -22.42 8.98
CA PHE A 325 -18.34 -22.15 8.36
C PHE A 325 -18.23 -22.78 6.97
N VAL A 326 -18.70 -24.01 6.78
CA VAL A 326 -18.74 -24.69 5.47
C VAL A 326 -19.71 -24.00 4.52
N CYS A 327 -20.87 -23.55 5.00
CA CYS A 327 -21.84 -22.80 4.19
C CYS A 327 -21.24 -21.53 3.55
N TRP A 328 -20.19 -20.94 4.14
CA TRP A 328 -19.55 -19.74 3.61
C TRP A 328 -18.50 -20.01 2.54
N ALA A 329 -18.10 -21.28 2.34
CA ALA A 329 -17.15 -21.66 1.30
C ALA A 329 -17.73 -21.45 -0.10
N ASP A 330 -19.05 -21.63 -0.25
CA ASP A 330 -19.76 -21.53 -1.52
C ASP A 330 -20.26 -20.11 -1.83
N ILE A 331 -19.89 -19.11 -1.02
CA ILE A 331 -20.35 -17.73 -1.16
C ILE A 331 -19.19 -16.88 -1.65
N ASP A 332 -19.14 -16.65 -2.96
CA ASP A 332 -18.15 -15.77 -3.57
C ASP A 332 -18.48 -14.30 -3.32
N LEU A 333 -17.48 -13.56 -2.88
CA LEU A 333 -17.52 -12.12 -2.74
C LEU A 333 -16.64 -11.48 -3.82
N PHE A 334 -17.31 -10.85 -4.78
CA PHE A 334 -16.67 -10.03 -5.80
C PHE A 334 -17.01 -8.57 -5.53
N THR A 335 -16.16 -7.89 -4.77
CA THR A 335 -16.22 -6.43 -4.65
C THR A 335 -15.01 -5.82 -5.34
N SER A 336 -15.05 -4.53 -5.65
CA SER A 336 -13.94 -3.81 -6.31
C SER A 336 -12.62 -3.82 -5.52
N LYS A 337 -12.62 -4.28 -4.25
CA LYS A 337 -11.46 -4.31 -3.36
C LYS A 337 -11.15 -5.67 -2.73
N GLU A 338 -12.12 -6.59 -2.68
CA GLU A 338 -11.99 -7.90 -2.04
C GLU A 338 -12.49 -8.99 -2.99
N THR A 339 -11.66 -10.00 -3.21
CA THR A 339 -11.95 -11.19 -4.04
C THR A 339 -11.68 -12.44 -3.21
N GLY A 340 -12.66 -13.33 -3.13
CA GLY A 340 -12.54 -14.60 -2.42
C GLY A 340 -13.88 -15.05 -1.85
N THR A 341 -13.89 -16.21 -1.19
CA THR A 341 -15.10 -16.71 -0.54
C THR A 341 -15.32 -16.01 0.80
N LEU A 342 -16.57 -15.90 1.26
CA LEU A 342 -16.89 -15.34 2.57
C LEU A 342 -16.14 -16.07 3.70
N GLN A 343 -15.96 -17.39 3.57
CA GLN A 343 -15.15 -18.20 4.49
C GLN A 343 -13.69 -17.73 4.53
N GLN A 344 -13.07 -17.52 3.36
CA GLN A 344 -11.68 -17.06 3.28
C GLN A 344 -11.51 -15.69 3.93
N LEU A 345 -12.39 -14.73 3.62
CA LEU A 345 -12.30 -13.38 4.17
C LEU A 345 -12.48 -13.37 5.69
N ILE A 346 -13.42 -14.17 6.22
CA ILE A 346 -13.61 -14.33 7.66
C ILE A 346 -12.37 -14.97 8.31
N GLY A 347 -11.86 -16.05 7.75
CA GLY A 347 -10.69 -16.76 8.29
C GLY A 347 -9.42 -15.90 8.26
N GLU A 348 -9.18 -15.17 7.17
CA GLU A 348 -8.06 -14.23 7.09
C GLU A 348 -8.21 -13.05 8.06
N SER A 349 -9.43 -12.55 8.24
CA SER A 349 -9.70 -11.47 9.19
C SER A 349 -9.48 -11.93 10.63
N ALA A 350 -9.89 -13.16 10.96
CA ALA A 350 -9.60 -13.79 12.25
C ALA A 350 -8.09 -13.89 12.50
N TYR A 351 -7.32 -14.34 11.50
CA TYR A 351 -5.86 -14.39 11.58
C TYR A 351 -5.25 -12.99 11.82
N ARG A 352 -5.68 -11.98 11.05
CA ARG A 352 -5.18 -10.59 11.19
C ARG A 352 -5.50 -9.99 12.56
N VAL A 353 -6.71 -10.22 13.08
CA VAL A 353 -7.08 -9.78 14.44
C VAL A 353 -6.22 -10.49 15.49
N SER A 354 -6.00 -11.80 15.38
CA SER A 354 -5.14 -12.54 16.30
C SER A 354 -3.72 -12.00 16.33
N GLU A 355 -3.12 -11.72 15.17
CA GLU A 355 -1.78 -11.12 15.09
C GLU A 355 -1.73 -9.73 15.74
N LEU A 356 -2.71 -8.87 15.50
CA LEU A 356 -2.75 -7.55 16.14
C LEU A 356 -2.93 -7.64 17.66
N LEU A 357 -3.80 -8.53 18.13
CA LEU A 357 -4.01 -8.75 19.57
C LEU A 357 -2.77 -9.30 20.27
N LEU A 358 -2.06 -10.25 19.65
CA LEU A 358 -0.81 -10.80 20.19
C LEU A 358 0.30 -9.74 20.30
N ASN A 359 0.31 -8.76 19.39
CA ASN A 359 1.26 -7.66 19.39
C ASN A 359 0.81 -6.45 20.27
N SER A 360 -0.45 -6.41 20.68
CA SER A 360 -0.99 -5.32 21.51
C SER A 360 -0.58 -5.48 22.97
N LYS A 361 -0.21 -4.37 23.63
CA LYS A 361 0.16 -4.39 25.06
C LYS A 361 -1.05 -4.59 25.99
N THR A 362 -2.21 -4.08 25.60
CA THR A 362 -3.41 -4.04 26.44
C THR A 362 -4.34 -5.22 26.20
N ASN A 363 -4.44 -5.72 24.96
CA ASN A 363 -5.46 -6.70 24.57
C ASN A 363 -4.93 -8.14 24.37
N ARG A 364 -3.64 -8.41 24.62
CA ARG A 364 -3.02 -9.73 24.40
C ARG A 364 -3.61 -10.87 25.21
N GLN A 365 -4.29 -10.58 26.31
CA GLN A 365 -4.89 -11.57 27.20
C GLN A 365 -6.40 -11.78 26.95
N HIS A 366 -6.97 -11.15 25.92
CA HIS A 366 -8.40 -11.28 25.65
C HIS A 366 -8.76 -12.72 25.24
N SER A 367 -9.82 -13.27 25.84
CA SER A 367 -10.25 -14.66 25.66
C SER A 367 -10.62 -15.02 24.22
N VAL A 368 -11.17 -14.07 23.45
CA VAL A 368 -11.43 -14.18 22.00
C VAL A 368 -10.28 -14.83 21.19
N LEU A 369 -9.02 -14.67 21.57
CA LEU A 369 -7.87 -15.28 20.88
C LEU A 369 -7.97 -16.81 20.77
N THR A 370 -8.46 -17.49 21.81
CA THR A 370 -8.60 -18.96 21.81
C THR A 370 -9.67 -19.40 20.82
N HIS A 371 -10.74 -18.62 20.70
CA HIS A 371 -11.85 -18.89 19.79
C HIS A 371 -11.48 -18.60 18.34
N LEU A 372 -10.75 -17.51 18.06
CA LEU A 372 -10.29 -17.17 16.71
C LEU A 372 -9.36 -18.24 16.13
N ALA A 373 -8.51 -18.85 16.96
CA ALA A 373 -7.58 -19.90 16.52
C ALA A 373 -8.27 -21.12 15.90
N GLN A 374 -9.56 -21.36 16.18
CA GLN A 374 -10.31 -22.52 15.70
C GLN A 374 -10.62 -22.49 14.19
N PHE A 375 -10.65 -21.29 13.59
CA PHE A 375 -11.01 -21.11 12.17
C PHE A 375 -10.19 -20.02 11.47
N ALA A 376 -9.17 -19.46 12.13
CA ALA A 376 -8.25 -18.52 11.52
C ALA A 376 -7.51 -19.17 10.33
N LEU A 377 -7.50 -18.47 9.21
CA LEU A 377 -6.81 -18.88 7.98
C LEU A 377 -5.67 -17.89 7.74
N ARG A 378 -4.43 -18.40 7.67
CA ARG A 378 -3.29 -17.56 7.31
C ARG A 378 -3.47 -17.05 5.88
N PRO A 379 -3.43 -15.73 5.62
CA PRO A 379 -3.48 -15.19 4.28
C PRO A 379 -2.30 -15.73 3.45
N ARG A 380 -2.57 -16.10 2.19
CA ARG A 380 -1.51 -16.55 1.29
C ARG A 380 -0.50 -15.44 1.06
N THR A 381 0.78 -15.76 1.14
CA THR A 381 1.84 -14.79 0.83
C THR A 381 1.81 -14.40 -0.66
N LEU A 382 2.34 -13.23 -1.03
CA LEU A 382 2.43 -12.85 -2.46
C LEU A 382 3.17 -13.89 -3.31
N ALA A 383 4.17 -14.57 -2.72
CA ALA A 383 4.88 -15.66 -3.37
C ALA A 383 4.00 -16.90 -3.59
N GLU A 384 3.20 -17.29 -2.58
CA GLU A 384 2.24 -18.39 -2.70
C GLU A 384 1.12 -18.07 -3.70
N GLN A 385 0.65 -16.81 -3.72
CA GLN A 385 -0.31 -16.35 -4.72
C GLN A 385 0.30 -16.43 -6.13
N ALA A 386 1.50 -15.90 -6.33
CA ALA A 386 2.22 -15.96 -7.60
C ALA A 386 2.41 -17.41 -8.08
N ALA A 387 2.74 -18.34 -7.17
CA ALA A 387 2.91 -19.75 -7.50
C ALA A 387 1.63 -20.41 -8.07
N THR A 388 0.44 -19.89 -7.73
CA THR A 388 -0.83 -20.40 -8.25
C THR A 388 -1.31 -19.70 -9.53
N MET A 389 -0.62 -18.65 -9.97
CA MET A 389 -1.01 -17.89 -11.16
C MET A 389 -0.59 -18.60 -12.45
N THR A 390 -1.33 -18.33 -13.52
CA THR A 390 -0.94 -18.67 -14.89
C THR A 390 0.13 -17.70 -15.41
N LEU A 391 0.84 -18.07 -16.49
CA LEU A 391 1.87 -17.22 -17.09
C LEU A 391 1.32 -15.86 -17.53
N GLY A 392 0.17 -15.82 -18.20
CA GLY A 392 -0.46 -14.56 -18.63
C GLY A 392 -0.84 -13.65 -17.46
N GLN A 393 -1.32 -14.23 -16.34
CA GLN A 393 -1.58 -13.48 -15.12
C GLN A 393 -0.30 -12.92 -14.49
N LEU A 394 0.79 -13.69 -14.48
CA LEU A 394 2.08 -13.23 -13.99
C LEU A 394 2.62 -12.08 -14.85
N MET A 395 2.56 -12.18 -16.18
CA MET A 395 2.98 -11.11 -17.11
C MET A 395 2.20 -9.82 -16.84
N THR A 396 0.87 -9.91 -16.80
CA THR A 396 -0.01 -8.77 -16.49
C THR A 396 0.34 -8.14 -15.14
N LYS A 397 0.59 -8.96 -14.11
CA LYS A 397 0.95 -8.46 -12.76
C LYS A 397 2.34 -7.85 -12.69
N ILE A 398 3.30 -8.32 -13.48
CA ILE A 398 4.63 -7.71 -13.59
C ILE A 398 4.50 -6.28 -14.15
N GLU A 399 3.65 -6.08 -15.15
CA GLU A 399 3.39 -4.76 -15.75
C GLU A 399 2.64 -3.83 -14.78
N GLU A 400 1.51 -4.29 -14.23
CA GLU A 400 0.61 -3.49 -13.38
C GLU A 400 1.15 -3.18 -11.97
N SER A 401 2.20 -3.87 -11.52
CA SER A 401 2.69 -3.75 -10.13
C SER A 401 3.10 -2.31 -9.77
N ALA A 402 2.50 -1.75 -8.73
CA ALA A 402 2.83 -0.39 -8.27
C ALA A 402 4.23 -0.28 -7.64
N THR A 403 4.75 -1.37 -7.06
CA THR A 403 6.02 -1.37 -6.33
C THR A 403 7.06 -2.33 -6.93
N THR A 404 8.34 -1.94 -6.87
CA THR A 404 9.45 -2.77 -7.34
C THR A 404 9.52 -4.10 -6.57
N THR A 405 9.21 -4.11 -5.28
CA THR A 405 9.24 -5.31 -4.44
C THR A 405 8.19 -6.34 -4.87
N GLN A 406 6.97 -5.91 -5.18
CA GLN A 406 5.93 -6.81 -5.70
C GLN A 406 6.31 -7.35 -7.07
N ARG A 407 6.76 -6.46 -7.97
CA ARG A 407 7.22 -6.85 -9.31
C ARG A 407 8.33 -7.91 -9.24
N MET A 408 9.27 -7.77 -8.32
CA MET A 408 10.33 -8.77 -8.09
C MET A 408 9.78 -10.14 -7.67
N VAL A 409 8.75 -10.20 -6.82
CA VAL A 409 8.15 -11.50 -6.41
C VAL A 409 7.54 -12.21 -7.61
N TYR A 410 6.79 -11.50 -8.45
CA TYR A 410 6.19 -12.07 -9.66
C TYR A 410 7.26 -12.46 -10.68
N LEU A 411 8.28 -11.62 -10.88
CA LEU A 411 9.39 -11.90 -11.79
C LEU A 411 10.21 -13.12 -11.35
N ASN A 412 10.48 -13.26 -10.04
CA ASN A 412 11.15 -14.43 -9.49
C ASN A 412 10.37 -15.71 -9.77
N GLU A 413 9.05 -15.69 -9.58
CA GLU A 413 8.19 -16.85 -9.85
C GLU A 413 8.08 -17.13 -11.35
N PHE A 414 8.02 -16.09 -12.18
CA PHE A 414 7.99 -16.20 -13.63
C PHE A 414 9.24 -16.91 -14.17
N VAL A 415 10.45 -16.45 -13.81
CA VAL A 415 11.70 -17.07 -14.25
C VAL A 415 11.85 -18.51 -13.74
N LYS A 416 11.32 -18.82 -12.54
CA LYS A 416 11.32 -20.19 -11.98
C LYS A 416 10.51 -21.20 -12.80
N ARG A 417 9.60 -20.75 -13.68
CA ARG A 417 8.86 -21.64 -14.59
C ARG A 417 9.75 -22.26 -15.68
N GLY A 418 11.02 -21.85 -15.75
CA GLY A 418 12.05 -22.52 -16.54
C GLY A 418 11.68 -22.53 -18.02
N GLU A 419 11.61 -23.72 -18.61
CA GLU A 419 11.32 -23.93 -20.04
C GLU A 419 10.07 -23.22 -20.55
N GLN A 420 9.00 -23.15 -19.74
CA GLN A 420 7.75 -22.48 -20.14
C GLN A 420 7.93 -20.98 -20.42
N VAL A 421 8.97 -20.37 -19.85
CA VAL A 421 9.29 -18.95 -19.99
C VAL A 421 10.53 -18.76 -20.86
N LEU A 422 11.58 -19.54 -20.63
CA LEU A 422 12.87 -19.40 -21.30
C LEU A 422 12.87 -19.95 -22.73
N GLY A 423 11.91 -20.81 -23.07
CA GLY A 423 11.66 -21.31 -24.44
C GLY A 423 10.51 -20.60 -25.16
N ASN A 424 10.06 -19.43 -24.68
CA ASN A 424 8.95 -18.69 -25.27
C ASN A 424 9.33 -17.24 -25.59
N ALA A 425 9.25 -16.85 -26.87
CA ALA A 425 9.69 -15.54 -27.33
C ALA A 425 8.95 -14.34 -26.69
N GLU A 426 7.65 -14.47 -26.41
CA GLU A 426 6.85 -13.42 -25.75
C GLU A 426 7.30 -13.24 -24.29
N CYS A 427 7.57 -14.36 -23.60
CA CYS A 427 8.06 -14.35 -22.24
C CYS A 427 9.48 -13.75 -22.16
N LEU A 428 10.34 -14.03 -23.13
CA LEU A 428 11.68 -13.42 -23.22
C LEU A 428 11.61 -11.90 -23.42
N ALA A 429 10.65 -11.40 -24.21
CA ALA A 429 10.44 -9.96 -24.39
C ALA A 429 10.05 -9.25 -23.08
N VAL A 430 9.22 -9.89 -22.25
CA VAL A 430 8.88 -9.37 -20.90
C VAL A 430 10.12 -9.30 -20.01
N LEU A 431 10.98 -10.32 -20.04
CA LEU A 431 12.23 -10.32 -19.28
C LEU A 431 13.17 -9.20 -19.75
N GLU A 432 13.26 -8.96 -21.05
CA GLU A 432 14.05 -7.87 -21.62
C GLU A 432 13.56 -6.49 -21.18
N GLN A 433 12.23 -6.26 -21.21
CA GLN A 433 11.62 -5.01 -20.74
C GLN A 433 11.93 -4.74 -19.26
N HIS A 434 12.05 -5.78 -18.45
CA HIS A 434 12.32 -5.70 -17.02
C HIS A 434 13.76 -6.05 -16.63
N LYS A 435 14.72 -6.00 -17.56
CA LYS A 435 16.11 -6.41 -17.35
C LYS A 435 16.82 -5.76 -16.15
N ALA A 436 16.46 -4.52 -15.80
CA ALA A 436 17.04 -3.81 -14.66
C ALA A 436 16.72 -4.47 -13.29
N LEU A 437 15.73 -5.36 -13.24
CA LEU A 437 15.31 -6.08 -12.05
C LEU A 437 15.86 -7.51 -12.01
N LEU A 438 16.51 -7.97 -13.09
CA LEU A 438 17.07 -9.31 -13.14
C LEU A 438 18.37 -9.38 -12.33
N THR A 439 18.53 -10.48 -11.58
CA THR A 439 19.65 -10.72 -10.67
C THR A 439 20.50 -11.87 -11.19
N GLY A 440 21.68 -12.05 -10.60
CA GLY A 440 22.56 -13.17 -10.95
C GLY A 440 21.90 -14.55 -10.77
N SER A 441 20.92 -14.70 -9.87
CA SER A 441 20.16 -15.95 -9.74
C SER A 441 19.23 -16.20 -10.93
N HIS A 442 18.66 -15.15 -11.54
CA HIS A 442 17.87 -15.29 -12.76
C HIS A 442 18.75 -15.67 -13.94
N VAL A 443 19.88 -14.98 -14.11
CA VAL A 443 20.82 -15.28 -15.20
C VAL A 443 21.38 -16.69 -15.05
N ARG A 444 21.63 -17.16 -13.82
CA ARG A 444 22.02 -18.55 -13.58
C ARG A 444 20.99 -19.54 -14.11
N LEU A 445 19.70 -19.34 -13.83
CA LEU A 445 18.63 -20.20 -14.36
C LEU A 445 18.55 -20.16 -15.90
N MET A 446 18.82 -19.00 -16.51
CA MET A 446 18.90 -18.84 -17.96
C MET A 446 20.06 -19.65 -18.54
N ILE A 447 21.25 -19.58 -17.94
CA ILE A 447 22.42 -20.38 -18.34
C ILE A 447 22.16 -21.87 -18.14
N GLU A 448 21.57 -22.27 -17.02
CA GLU A 448 21.20 -23.67 -16.75
C GLU A 448 20.22 -24.22 -17.79
N TYR A 449 19.29 -23.41 -18.30
CA TYR A 449 18.40 -23.80 -19.39
C TYR A 449 19.13 -23.87 -20.74
N ASP A 450 19.93 -22.86 -21.09
CA ASP A 450 20.72 -22.88 -22.34
C ASP A 450 21.73 -24.04 -22.36
N ALA A 451 22.23 -24.47 -21.20
CA ALA A 451 23.15 -25.60 -21.04
C ALA A 451 22.49 -26.97 -21.22
N ARG A 452 21.16 -27.09 -21.14
CA ARG A 452 20.48 -28.38 -21.32
C ARG A 452 20.55 -28.81 -22.78
N ASP A 453 21.05 -30.03 -22.98
CA ASP A 453 20.97 -30.73 -24.26
C ASP A 453 19.49 -30.90 -24.62
N THR A 454 19.12 -30.52 -25.85
CA THR A 454 17.80 -30.80 -26.39
C THR A 454 17.66 -32.32 -26.50
N VAL A 455 16.71 -32.90 -25.76
CA VAL A 455 16.39 -34.33 -25.86
C VAL A 455 15.86 -34.58 -27.28
N GLY A 456 16.74 -34.98 -28.20
CA GLY A 456 16.41 -35.24 -29.60
C GLY A 456 17.52 -35.00 -30.64
N ASP A 457 18.56 -34.21 -30.33
CA ASP A 457 19.46 -33.66 -31.36
C ASP A 457 20.88 -34.25 -31.35
N GLU A 458 21.01 -35.56 -31.54
CA GLU A 458 22.29 -36.12 -31.99
C GLU A 458 22.57 -35.82 -33.49
N MET A 459 21.69 -35.06 -34.19
CA MET A 459 21.79 -34.76 -35.62
C MET A 459 21.33 -33.34 -36.05
N MET A 460 21.47 -32.29 -35.22
CA MET A 460 21.29 -30.92 -35.72
C MET A 460 22.66 -30.27 -36.03
N ASP A 461 22.79 -29.70 -37.23
CA ASP A 461 23.93 -28.87 -37.62
C ASP A 461 23.96 -27.59 -36.77
N GLU A 462 25.13 -26.95 -36.62
CA GLU A 462 25.32 -25.72 -35.81
C GLU A 462 24.40 -24.55 -36.23
N ASP A 463 23.77 -24.62 -37.41
CA ASP A 463 22.86 -23.61 -37.97
C ASP A 463 21.39 -23.74 -37.51
N ASP A 464 21.00 -24.81 -36.79
CA ASP A 464 19.61 -25.08 -36.37
C ASP A 464 19.30 -24.70 -34.90
N VAL A 465 20.00 -23.70 -34.34
CA VAL A 465 19.70 -23.21 -32.98
C VAL A 465 18.34 -22.48 -32.97
N PRO A 466 17.38 -22.84 -32.11
CA PRO A 466 16.08 -22.16 -32.05
C PRO A 466 16.22 -20.64 -31.80
N ASP A 467 15.44 -19.83 -32.50
CA ASP A 467 15.42 -18.36 -32.38
C ASP A 467 15.28 -17.89 -30.91
N GLU A 468 14.53 -18.62 -30.09
CA GLU A 468 14.36 -18.34 -28.66
C GLU A 468 15.67 -18.51 -27.88
N ARG A 469 16.51 -19.50 -28.22
CA ARG A 469 17.82 -19.69 -27.58
C ARG A 469 18.78 -18.58 -27.98
N VAL A 470 18.74 -18.12 -29.23
CA VAL A 470 19.53 -16.96 -29.67
C VAL A 470 19.13 -15.72 -28.85
N LYS A 471 17.83 -15.42 -28.78
CA LYS A 471 17.30 -14.31 -27.95
C LYS A 471 17.65 -14.45 -26.47
N LEU A 472 17.62 -15.66 -25.92
CA LEU A 472 18.01 -15.93 -24.54
C LEU A 472 19.49 -15.60 -24.29
N ARG A 473 20.38 -16.00 -25.20
CA ARG A 473 21.82 -15.68 -25.12
C ARG A 473 22.07 -14.19 -25.21
N GLU A 474 21.37 -13.49 -26.11
CA GLU A 474 21.42 -12.02 -26.20
C GLU A 474 20.96 -11.36 -24.88
N LEU A 475 19.88 -11.85 -24.29
CA LEU A 475 19.36 -11.35 -23.03
C LEU A 475 20.35 -11.58 -21.87
N ILE A 476 20.98 -12.77 -21.78
CA ILE A 476 22.04 -13.06 -20.81
C ILE A 476 23.16 -12.02 -20.94
N LEU A 477 23.67 -11.82 -22.15
CA LEU A 477 24.76 -10.88 -22.44
C LEU A 477 24.39 -9.42 -22.16
N LEU A 478 23.11 -9.08 -22.27
CA LEU A 478 22.58 -7.76 -21.95
C LEU A 478 22.52 -7.50 -20.43
N ILE A 479 22.25 -8.53 -19.63
CA ILE A 479 22.08 -8.42 -18.18
C ILE A 479 23.42 -8.49 -17.44
N VAL A 480 24.31 -9.40 -17.83
CA VAL A 480 25.60 -9.66 -17.15
C VAL A 480 26.39 -8.39 -16.81
N PRO A 481 26.55 -7.39 -17.71
CA PRO A 481 27.30 -6.16 -17.44
C PRO A 481 26.67 -5.23 -16.40
N THR A 482 25.41 -5.49 -16.03
CA THR A 482 24.65 -4.70 -15.06
C THR A 482 24.67 -5.30 -13.65
N LEU A 483 25.21 -6.52 -13.50
CA LEU A 483 25.21 -7.24 -12.25
C LEU A 483 26.20 -6.63 -11.22
N PRO A 484 25.82 -6.55 -9.93
CA PRO A 484 26.75 -6.21 -8.87
C PRO A 484 27.94 -7.18 -8.83
N SER A 485 29.15 -6.71 -8.51
CA SER A 485 30.39 -7.51 -8.57
C SER A 485 30.28 -8.87 -7.88
N ARG A 486 29.62 -8.95 -6.71
CA ARG A 486 29.44 -10.22 -5.97
C ARG A 486 28.61 -11.23 -6.76
N GLN A 487 27.54 -10.78 -7.42
CA GLN A 487 26.69 -11.64 -8.23
C GLN A 487 27.40 -12.01 -9.54
N PHE A 488 28.10 -11.07 -10.16
CA PHE A 488 28.91 -11.30 -11.35
C PHE A 488 30.00 -12.36 -11.11
N HIS A 489 30.80 -12.23 -10.04
CA HIS A 489 31.82 -13.23 -9.72
C HIS A 489 31.21 -14.61 -9.50
N SER A 490 30.12 -14.70 -8.72
CA SER A 490 29.43 -15.98 -8.49
C SER A 490 28.91 -16.60 -9.79
N LEU A 491 28.42 -15.79 -10.72
CA LEU A 491 27.92 -16.25 -12.02
C LEU A 491 29.05 -16.74 -12.91
N VAL A 492 30.14 -16.00 -13.04
CA VAL A 492 31.30 -16.40 -13.85
C VAL A 492 31.94 -17.67 -13.28
N THR A 493 32.12 -17.76 -11.95
CA THR A 493 32.61 -18.99 -11.32
C THR A 493 31.71 -20.17 -11.62
N PHE A 494 30.38 -20.01 -11.46
CA PHE A 494 29.42 -21.05 -11.84
C PHE A 494 29.54 -21.45 -13.32
N THR A 495 29.72 -20.48 -14.21
CA THR A 495 29.83 -20.73 -15.66
C THR A 495 31.12 -21.49 -15.99
N ILE A 496 32.25 -21.13 -15.37
CA ILE A 496 33.52 -21.86 -15.49
C ILE A 496 33.39 -23.26 -14.92
N ASP A 497 32.73 -23.42 -13.77
CA ASP A 497 32.54 -24.75 -13.16
C ASP A 497 31.61 -25.63 -14.01
N THR A 498 30.71 -25.03 -14.81
CA THR A 498 29.75 -25.73 -15.68
C THR A 498 30.37 -26.11 -17.03
N PHE A 499 31.13 -25.21 -17.66
CA PHE A 499 31.63 -25.37 -19.03
C PHE A 499 33.15 -25.53 -19.14
N GLY A 500 33.89 -25.40 -18.05
CA GLY A 500 35.36 -25.41 -18.03
C GLY A 500 35.99 -24.02 -18.12
N THR A 501 37.32 -23.96 -17.99
CA THR A 501 38.11 -22.71 -18.03
C THR A 501 38.14 -22.06 -19.40
N ASP A 502 38.03 -22.84 -20.47
CA ASP A 502 38.12 -22.34 -21.84
C ASP A 502 36.76 -22.12 -22.50
N PHE A 503 35.73 -21.86 -21.69
CA PHE A 503 34.38 -21.66 -22.22
C PHE A 503 34.30 -20.40 -23.09
N ASP A 504 33.65 -20.53 -24.24
CA ASP A 504 33.42 -19.46 -25.21
C ASP A 504 31.99 -19.45 -25.78
N ARG A 505 31.07 -20.22 -25.15
CA ARG A 505 29.67 -20.38 -25.58
C ARG A 505 28.91 -19.07 -25.81
N TYR A 506 29.29 -18.00 -25.11
CA TYR A 506 28.66 -16.68 -25.21
C TYR A 506 29.49 -15.65 -25.99
N LYS A 507 30.54 -16.09 -26.68
CA LYS A 507 31.45 -15.22 -27.44
C LYS A 507 30.76 -14.70 -28.69
N GLN A 508 30.65 -13.37 -28.79
CA GLN A 508 30.08 -12.69 -29.94
C GLN A 508 31.11 -12.50 -31.06
N GLU A 509 30.67 -12.37 -32.31
CA GLU A 509 31.55 -12.15 -33.47
C GLU A 509 32.45 -10.90 -33.30
N ASN A 510 31.93 -9.87 -32.65
CA ASN A 510 32.65 -8.61 -32.39
C ASN A 510 33.57 -8.67 -31.15
N PHE A 511 33.75 -9.84 -30.52
CA PHE A 511 34.56 -10.02 -29.32
C PHE A 511 36.00 -9.54 -29.53
N SER A 512 36.66 -9.98 -30.60
CA SER A 512 38.06 -9.64 -30.90
C SER A 512 38.24 -8.13 -31.07
N THR A 513 37.35 -7.46 -31.79
CA THR A 513 37.36 -6.01 -31.97
C THR A 513 37.14 -5.27 -30.65
N SER A 514 36.21 -5.75 -29.82
CA SER A 514 35.91 -5.18 -28.51
C SER A 514 37.07 -5.34 -27.52
N LEU A 515 37.75 -6.49 -27.56
CA LEU A 515 38.94 -6.77 -26.76
C LEU A 515 40.10 -5.86 -27.14
N VAL A 516 40.39 -5.72 -28.43
CA VAL A 516 41.43 -4.80 -28.92
C VAL A 516 41.13 -3.36 -28.54
N ALA A 517 39.87 -2.91 -28.70
CA ALA A 517 39.45 -1.58 -28.28
C ALA A 517 39.61 -1.36 -26.77
N PHE A 518 39.31 -2.38 -25.95
CA PHE A 518 39.50 -2.34 -24.50
C PHE A 518 40.99 -2.21 -24.13
N ILE A 519 41.86 -3.01 -24.73
CA ILE A 519 43.32 -2.98 -24.50
C ILE A 519 43.91 -1.64 -24.94
N ASN A 520 43.53 -1.13 -26.11
CA ASN A 520 44.00 0.16 -26.61
C ASN A 520 43.57 1.32 -25.68
N ARG A 521 42.37 1.24 -25.09
CA ARG A 521 41.91 2.22 -24.09
C ARG A 521 42.78 2.20 -22.83
N LEU A 522 43.23 1.03 -22.37
CA LEU A 522 44.16 0.91 -21.23
C LEU A 522 45.50 1.61 -21.51
N GLY A 523 46.02 1.51 -22.74
CA GLY A 523 47.28 2.17 -23.14
C GLY A 523 47.18 3.70 -23.35
N SER A 524 45.98 4.25 -23.53
CA SER A 524 45.78 5.64 -23.99
C SER A 524 45.72 6.72 -22.90
N GLY A 525 45.76 6.38 -21.60
CA GLY A 525 45.93 7.31 -20.46
C GLY A 525 45.18 8.66 -20.54
N SER A 526 43.90 8.70 -20.14
CA SER A 526 43.13 9.96 -20.01
C SER A 526 43.61 10.81 -18.83
N SER A 527 44.11 12.03 -19.07
CA SER A 527 44.56 12.98 -18.04
C SER A 527 43.46 13.83 -17.39
N ASP A 528 42.17 13.60 -17.66
CA ASP A 528 41.10 14.49 -17.17
C ASP A 528 40.26 13.89 -16.01
N CYS A 529 40.41 14.51 -14.84
CA CYS A 529 39.83 14.08 -13.55
C CYS A 529 38.28 14.10 -13.47
N ALA A 530 37.57 14.78 -14.38
CA ALA A 530 36.09 14.84 -14.36
C ALA A 530 35.43 13.72 -15.16
N ALA A 531 36.10 13.18 -16.18
CA ALA A 531 35.61 12.06 -17.00
C ALA A 531 35.79 10.70 -16.30
N GLY A 532 36.67 10.61 -15.30
CA GLY A 532 37.10 9.35 -14.66
C GLY A 532 35.99 8.54 -13.98
N ARG A 533 34.96 9.15 -13.40
CA ARG A 533 33.87 8.41 -12.70
C ARG A 533 32.87 7.76 -13.66
N THR A 534 32.56 8.42 -14.78
CA THR A 534 31.68 7.90 -15.84
C THR A 534 32.41 6.88 -16.70
N MET A 535 33.71 7.09 -16.94
CA MET A 535 34.57 6.13 -17.62
C MET A 535 34.76 4.86 -16.78
N GLN A 536 35.00 4.95 -15.45
CA GLN A 536 35.15 3.77 -14.56
C GLN A 536 33.92 2.84 -14.52
N ARG A 537 32.71 3.38 -14.68
CA ARG A 537 31.48 2.56 -14.76
C ARG A 537 31.35 1.87 -16.13
N THR A 538 31.66 2.56 -17.22
CA THR A 538 31.57 2.01 -18.58
C THR A 538 32.69 1.01 -18.89
N THR A 539 33.92 1.24 -18.42
CA THR A 539 34.98 0.22 -18.47
C THR A 539 34.67 -0.98 -17.59
N GLY A 540 33.99 -0.79 -16.44
CA GLY A 540 33.53 -1.88 -15.59
C GLY A 540 32.55 -2.84 -16.28
N ALA A 541 31.50 -2.29 -16.90
CA ALA A 541 30.51 -3.08 -17.64
C ALA A 541 31.12 -3.77 -18.87
N THR A 542 31.96 -3.06 -19.63
CA THR A 542 32.66 -3.63 -20.80
C THR A 542 33.56 -4.78 -20.37
N LEU A 543 34.34 -4.60 -19.30
CA LEU A 543 35.21 -5.64 -18.75
C LEU A 543 34.40 -6.86 -18.26
N GLN A 544 33.28 -6.66 -17.56
CA GLN A 544 32.43 -7.76 -17.12
C GLN A 544 31.85 -8.55 -18.30
N SER A 545 31.39 -7.86 -19.36
CA SER A 545 30.92 -8.50 -20.59
C SER A 545 32.03 -9.35 -21.21
N LEU A 546 33.21 -8.76 -21.42
CA LEU A 546 34.37 -9.41 -22.00
C LEU A 546 34.83 -10.64 -21.20
N ILE A 547 34.91 -10.53 -19.88
CA ILE A 547 35.27 -11.65 -18.99
C ILE A 547 34.24 -12.77 -19.07
N PHE A 548 32.94 -12.44 -19.10
CA PHE A 548 31.90 -13.47 -19.19
C PHE A 548 31.87 -14.17 -20.55
N GLN A 549 32.27 -13.49 -21.64
CA GLN A 549 32.28 -14.11 -22.96
C GLN A 549 33.42 -15.11 -23.17
N CYS A 550 34.64 -14.77 -22.73
CA CYS A 550 35.80 -15.66 -22.82
C CYS A 550 36.90 -15.22 -21.84
N PRO A 551 36.89 -15.71 -20.58
CA PRO A 551 37.84 -15.26 -19.56
C PRO A 551 39.30 -15.54 -19.93
N THR A 552 39.60 -16.71 -20.50
CA THR A 552 40.97 -17.08 -20.94
C THR A 552 41.53 -16.02 -21.88
N SER A 553 40.79 -15.67 -22.94
CA SER A 553 41.23 -14.67 -23.91
C SER A 553 41.49 -13.31 -23.27
N ILE A 554 40.67 -12.88 -22.30
CA ILE A 554 40.89 -11.60 -21.62
C ILE A 554 42.16 -11.62 -20.79
N PHE A 555 42.34 -12.59 -19.90
CA PHE A 555 43.50 -12.61 -19.02
C PHE A 555 44.80 -12.87 -19.79
N THR A 556 44.78 -13.73 -20.81
CA THR A 556 45.93 -13.94 -21.70
C THR A 556 46.29 -12.68 -22.48
N ASN A 557 45.32 -11.95 -23.04
CA ASN A 557 45.64 -10.73 -23.77
C ASN A 557 46.08 -9.58 -22.85
N LEU A 558 45.57 -9.49 -21.61
CA LEU A 558 46.08 -8.55 -20.62
C LEU A 558 47.55 -8.82 -20.30
N VAL A 559 47.92 -10.10 -20.13
CA VAL A 559 49.31 -10.49 -19.90
C VAL A 559 50.18 -10.26 -21.14
N ASN A 560 49.75 -10.67 -22.33
CA ASN A 560 50.47 -10.45 -23.60
C ASN A 560 50.72 -8.96 -23.85
N PHE A 561 49.77 -8.09 -23.50
CA PHE A 561 49.98 -6.65 -23.57
C PHE A 561 51.18 -6.20 -22.71
N VAL A 562 51.40 -6.80 -21.53
CA VAL A 562 52.59 -6.52 -20.71
C VAL A 562 53.88 -6.98 -21.38
N TYR A 563 53.86 -8.11 -22.09
CA TYR A 563 55.01 -8.59 -22.87
C TYR A 563 55.42 -7.61 -23.97
N ASP A 564 54.45 -6.94 -24.60
CA ASP A 564 54.67 -6.02 -25.71
C ASP A 564 55.06 -4.58 -25.28
N LEU A 565 55.05 -4.27 -23.98
CA LEU A 565 55.42 -2.94 -23.47
C LEU A 565 56.94 -2.69 -23.59
N ARG A 566 57.33 -1.72 -24.43
CA ARG A 566 58.75 -1.36 -24.67
C ARG A 566 59.21 -0.01 -24.06
N ASP A 567 58.31 0.82 -23.51
CA ASP A 567 58.56 2.24 -23.20
C ASP A 567 58.34 2.69 -21.74
N SER A 568 58.77 3.92 -21.43
CA SER A 568 58.75 4.61 -20.12
C SER A 568 57.38 4.79 -19.44
N ARG A 569 56.26 4.47 -20.11
CA ARG A 569 54.89 4.44 -19.54
C ARG A 569 54.46 3.04 -19.05
N SER A 570 55.38 2.08 -19.00
CA SER A 570 55.09 0.68 -18.66
C SER A 570 54.50 0.48 -17.26
N GLU A 571 54.92 1.27 -16.27
CA GLU A 571 54.48 1.12 -14.87
C GLU A 571 52.99 1.45 -14.70
N PHE A 572 52.52 2.54 -15.31
CA PHE A 572 51.10 2.92 -15.27
C PHE A 572 50.17 1.86 -15.89
N CYS A 573 50.57 1.31 -17.05
CA CYS A 573 49.79 0.27 -17.72
C CYS A 573 49.75 -1.03 -16.92
N VAL A 574 50.89 -1.40 -16.32
CA VAL A 574 50.99 -2.55 -15.42
C VAL A 574 50.09 -2.35 -14.20
N ASP A 575 50.12 -1.18 -13.54
CA ASP A 575 49.24 -0.90 -12.39
C ASP A 575 47.75 -0.96 -12.75
N ALA A 576 47.36 -0.48 -13.94
CA ALA A 576 45.98 -0.59 -14.41
C ALA A 576 45.53 -2.05 -14.60
N ILE A 577 46.42 -2.91 -15.11
CA ILE A 577 46.17 -4.34 -15.27
C ILE A 577 46.09 -5.03 -13.90
N ILE A 578 47.01 -4.70 -12.99
CA ILE A 578 47.00 -5.21 -11.61
C ILE A 578 45.70 -4.83 -10.91
N ALA A 579 45.23 -3.59 -11.06
CA ALA A 579 43.95 -3.15 -10.49
C ALA A 579 42.75 -3.93 -11.06
N ILE A 580 42.79 -4.32 -12.35
CA ILE A 580 41.78 -5.20 -12.96
C ILE A 580 41.84 -6.60 -12.34
N ILE A 581 43.03 -7.19 -12.26
CA ILE A 581 43.26 -8.52 -11.68
C ILE A 581 42.81 -8.57 -10.22
N GLU A 582 43.18 -7.57 -9.43
CA GLU A 582 42.80 -7.46 -8.02
C GLU A 582 41.28 -7.31 -7.86
N ARG A 583 40.63 -6.47 -8.68
CA ARG A 583 39.18 -6.31 -8.66
C ARG A 583 38.43 -7.60 -9.03
N GLN A 584 39.03 -8.42 -9.91
CA GLN A 584 38.47 -9.68 -10.41
C GLN A 584 39.15 -10.91 -9.79
N ARG A 585 39.74 -10.76 -8.61
CA ARG A 585 40.53 -11.79 -7.91
C ARG A 585 39.91 -13.20 -7.94
N PRO A 586 38.60 -13.41 -7.66
CA PRO A 586 38.02 -14.76 -7.63
C PRO A 586 38.05 -15.49 -8.98
N ILE A 587 38.13 -14.74 -10.08
CA ILE A 587 38.16 -15.28 -11.45
C ILE A 587 39.61 -15.33 -11.94
N ALA A 588 40.38 -14.26 -11.72
CA ALA A 588 41.72 -14.08 -12.25
C ALA A 588 42.72 -15.14 -11.74
N THR A 589 42.57 -15.63 -10.50
CA THR A 589 43.45 -16.65 -9.92
C THR A 589 43.50 -17.94 -10.76
N ARG A 590 42.45 -18.26 -11.52
CA ARG A 590 42.40 -19.46 -12.38
C ARG A 590 43.21 -19.31 -13.66
N TYR A 591 43.50 -18.08 -14.12
CA TYR A 591 44.09 -17.81 -15.43
C TYR A 591 45.50 -17.21 -15.36
N ILE A 592 45.85 -16.52 -14.29
CA ILE A 592 47.14 -15.81 -14.18
C ILE A 592 48.31 -16.75 -13.83
N TRP A 593 48.05 -17.90 -13.17
CA TRP A 593 49.10 -18.78 -12.67
C TRP A 593 50.02 -19.31 -13.77
N GLN A 594 49.44 -19.82 -14.87
CA GLN A 594 50.20 -20.38 -15.99
C GLN A 594 51.15 -19.34 -16.62
N HIS A 595 50.74 -18.08 -16.64
CA HIS A 595 51.58 -16.99 -17.11
C HIS A 595 52.70 -16.62 -16.13
N LEU A 596 52.44 -16.64 -14.83
CA LEU A 596 53.47 -16.44 -13.80
C LEU A 596 54.50 -17.56 -13.79
N GLU A 597 54.07 -18.82 -13.92
CA GLU A 597 54.95 -19.98 -13.96
C GLU A 597 55.92 -19.87 -15.15
N SER A 598 55.41 -19.47 -16.32
CA SER A 598 56.25 -19.20 -17.49
C SER A 598 57.30 -18.10 -17.23
N LEU A 599 56.91 -17.02 -16.55
CA LEU A 599 57.77 -15.88 -16.21
C LEU A 599 58.83 -16.20 -15.15
N LEU A 600 58.49 -17.05 -14.17
CA LEU A 600 59.32 -17.31 -12.99
C LEU A 600 60.23 -18.53 -13.13
N VAL A 601 59.80 -19.56 -13.87
CA VAL A 601 60.45 -20.88 -13.89
C VAL A 601 61.13 -21.20 -15.23
N THR A 602 60.53 -20.84 -16.37
CA THR A 602 60.96 -21.38 -17.67
C THR A 602 61.92 -20.51 -18.49
N ASP A 603 61.92 -19.18 -18.32
CA ASP A 603 62.76 -18.30 -19.17
C ASP A 603 63.26 -17.04 -18.45
N LEU A 604 64.39 -17.18 -17.75
CA LEU A 604 65.09 -16.10 -17.04
C LEU A 604 65.49 -14.91 -17.94
N THR A 605 65.44 -15.06 -19.27
CA THR A 605 65.74 -13.97 -20.20
C THR A 605 64.59 -12.94 -20.30
N ILE A 606 63.35 -13.36 -19.99
CA ILE A 606 62.14 -12.53 -19.98
C ILE A 606 62.16 -11.51 -18.83
N CYS A 607 62.89 -11.81 -17.75
CA CYS A 607 63.22 -10.88 -16.67
C CYS A 607 64.08 -9.67 -17.10
N LYS A 608 64.39 -9.49 -18.39
CA LYS A 608 65.05 -8.27 -18.89
C LYS A 608 64.08 -7.11 -19.14
N SER A 609 62.78 -7.35 -19.28
CA SER A 609 61.78 -6.28 -19.39
C SER A 609 61.47 -5.67 -18.02
N LYS A 610 61.62 -4.35 -17.90
CA LYS A 610 61.24 -3.59 -16.69
C LYS A 610 59.75 -3.76 -16.36
N ALA A 611 58.89 -3.86 -17.37
CA ALA A 611 57.44 -4.01 -17.24
C ALA A 611 57.04 -5.36 -16.62
N LEU A 612 57.64 -6.47 -17.10
CA LEU A 612 57.32 -7.82 -16.63
C LEU A 612 57.85 -8.07 -15.21
N LYS A 613 59.03 -7.55 -14.87
CA LYS A 613 59.55 -7.53 -13.50
C LYS A 613 58.60 -6.80 -12.55
N TYR A 614 58.16 -5.61 -12.96
CA TYR A 614 57.22 -4.82 -12.18
C TYR A 614 55.87 -5.53 -12.04
N PHE A 615 55.37 -6.16 -13.10
CA PHE A 615 54.14 -6.95 -13.06
C PHE A 615 54.23 -8.13 -12.07
N ALA A 616 55.29 -8.95 -12.15
CA ALA A 616 55.50 -10.07 -11.23
C ALA A 616 55.62 -9.61 -9.77
N GLN A 617 56.35 -8.51 -9.52
CA GLN A 617 56.45 -7.89 -8.20
C GLN A 617 55.08 -7.44 -7.68
N ARG A 618 54.29 -6.74 -8.49
CA ARG A 618 52.97 -6.25 -8.08
C ARG A 618 51.97 -7.40 -7.83
N ILE A 619 52.03 -8.47 -8.63
CA ILE A 619 51.21 -9.68 -8.39
C ILE A 619 51.56 -10.34 -7.03
N TYR A 620 52.84 -10.40 -6.67
CA TYR A 620 53.28 -10.86 -5.36
C TYR A 620 52.79 -9.93 -4.24
N GLU A 621 52.89 -8.61 -4.43
CA GLU A 621 52.45 -7.60 -3.44
C GLU A 621 50.94 -7.60 -3.18
N ILE A 622 50.11 -7.86 -4.18
CA ILE A 622 48.65 -7.98 -3.99
C ILE A 622 48.24 -9.33 -3.37
N GLU A 623 49.20 -10.22 -3.11
CA GLU A 623 48.98 -11.56 -2.53
C GLU A 623 47.94 -12.37 -3.32
N LEU A 624 48.01 -12.35 -4.66
CA LEU A 624 47.07 -13.09 -5.50
C LEU A 624 47.13 -14.61 -5.25
N TYR A 625 48.32 -15.11 -4.91
CA TYR A 625 48.61 -16.49 -4.54
C TYR A 625 49.39 -16.52 -3.22
N GLU A 626 49.39 -17.66 -2.52
CA GLU A 626 50.19 -17.85 -1.31
C GLU A 626 51.68 -17.65 -1.62
N ARG A 627 52.41 -17.01 -0.68
CA ARG A 627 53.83 -16.66 -0.89
C ARG A 627 54.69 -17.89 -1.18
N GLU A 628 54.37 -19.04 -0.58
CA GLU A 628 55.06 -20.31 -0.80
C GLU A 628 55.02 -20.78 -2.26
N ALA A 629 53.99 -20.39 -3.02
CA ALA A 629 53.86 -20.75 -4.41
C ALA A 629 54.94 -20.08 -5.30
N PHE A 630 55.48 -18.93 -4.88
CA PHE A 630 56.53 -18.21 -5.62
C PHE A 630 57.96 -18.72 -5.34
N TYR A 631 58.12 -19.64 -4.37
CA TYR A 631 59.42 -20.21 -3.99
C TYR A 631 59.61 -21.67 -4.44
N ARG A 632 58.60 -22.24 -5.13
CA ARG A 632 58.69 -23.51 -5.84
C ARG A 632 59.16 -23.26 -7.26
#